data_AF-A0A967J5H3-F1
#
_entry.id   AF-A0A967J5H3-F1
#
_cell.length_a   1.000
_cell.length_b   1.000
_cell.length_c   1.000
_cell.angle_alpha   90.00
_cell.angle_beta   90.00
_cell.angle_gamma   90.00
#
_symmetry.space_group_name_H-M   'P 1'
#
loop_
_entity.id
_entity.type
_entity.pdbx_description
1 polymer ?
#
loop_
_entity_poly.entity_id
_entity_poly.type
_entity_poly.pdbx_seq_one_letter_code
_entity_poly.pdbx_strand_id
1 'polypeptide(L)' 'ATVAVSSASGTVRSSALVNCAGLYSDRIAAMAGVEPSVRIVPFRGEYYDVGGDSASLVAGSIYPVPDPD' A
#
# COMPACT_ATOMS: atom_id res chain seq x y z
N ALA A 1 16.25 12.45 -19.28
CA ALA A 1 16.02 13.29 -18.08
C ALA A 1 16.49 12.51 -16.87
N THR A 2 17.09 13.17 -15.88
CA THR A 2 17.58 12.52 -14.65
C THR A 2 16.59 12.81 -13.52
N VAL A 3 16.19 11.79 -12.76
CA VAL A 3 15.33 11.93 -11.58
C VAL A 3 16.21 12.16 -10.36
N ALA A 4 15.79 13.07 -9.47
CA ALA A 4 16.46 13.32 -8.19
C ALA A 4 15.51 13.00 -7.03
N VAL A 5 15.99 12.20 -6.08
CA VAL A 5 15.27 11.84 -4.86
C VAL A 5 15.99 12.47 -3.68
N SER A 6 15.30 13.31 -2.91
CA SER A 6 15.85 14.00 -1.74
C SER A 6 15.26 13.42 -0.45
N SER A 7 16.13 13.17 0.54
CA SER A 7 15.75 12.77 1.89
C SER A 7 16.65 13.49 2.91
N ALA A 8 16.42 13.26 4.20
CA ALA A 8 17.29 13.78 5.26
C ALA A 8 18.74 13.31 5.15
N SER A 9 19.00 12.17 4.49
CA SER A 9 20.34 11.62 4.29
C SER A 9 21.03 12.16 3.02
N GLY A 10 20.41 13.08 2.30
CA GLY A 10 20.95 13.69 1.08
C GLY A 10 20.13 13.39 -0.18
N THR A 11 20.71 13.65 -1.34
CA THR A 11 20.05 13.53 -2.65
C THR A 11 20.74 12.48 -3.50
N VAL A 12 19.95 11.55 -4.07
CA VAL A 12 20.41 10.55 -5.04
C VAL A 12 19.85 10.91 -6.42
N ARG A 13 20.67 10.74 -7.47
CA ARG A 13 20.28 11.01 -8.86
C ARG A 13 20.41 9.74 -9.70
N SER A 14 19.44 9.49 -10.57
CA SER A 14 19.39 8.30 -11.43
C SER A 14 18.66 8.61 -12.75
N SER A 15 18.90 7.81 -13.78
CA SER A 15 18.14 7.88 -15.04
C SER A 15 16.72 7.34 -14.91
N ALA A 16 16.45 6.50 -13.89
CA ALA A 16 15.15 5.89 -13.65
C ALA A 16 14.80 5.87 -12.16
N LEU A 17 13.51 5.92 -11.87
CA LEU A 17 12.92 5.78 -10.54
C LEU A 17 11.88 4.65 -10.58
N VAL A 18 12.03 3.66 -9.71
CA VAL A 18 11.01 2.63 -9.47
C VAL A 18 10.33 2.95 -8.15
N ASN A 19 9.03 3.23 -8.21
CA ASN A 19 8.25 3.60 -7.03
C ASN A 19 7.66 2.36 -6.35
N CYS A 20 8.25 1.97 -5.21
CA CYS A 20 7.80 0.84 -4.39
C CYS A 20 7.27 1.31 -3.02
N ALA A 21 6.67 2.50 -2.94
CA ALA A 21 6.32 3.14 -1.67
C ALA A 21 5.03 2.59 -1.02
N GLY A 22 4.52 1.43 -1.46
CA GLY A 22 3.34 0.77 -0.89
C GLY A 22 2.14 1.71 -0.84
N LEU A 23 1.59 1.92 0.37
CA LEU A 23 0.45 2.80 0.64
C LEU A 23 0.66 4.28 0.26
N TYR A 24 1.89 4.68 -0.06
CA TYR A 24 2.25 6.04 -0.46
C TYR A 24 2.58 6.16 -1.96
N SER A 25 2.38 5.10 -2.75
CA SER A 25 2.85 5.07 -4.14
C SER A 25 2.17 6.13 -5.02
N ASP A 26 0.88 6.38 -4.85
CA ASP A 26 0.17 7.45 -5.56
C ASP A 26 0.73 8.84 -5.22
N ARG A 27 1.10 9.08 -3.95
CA ARG A 27 1.73 10.34 -3.51
C ARG A 27 3.12 10.53 -4.11
N ILE A 28 3.95 9.48 -4.14
CA ILE A 28 5.28 9.55 -4.76
C ILE A 28 5.18 9.77 -6.27
N ALA A 29 4.18 9.16 -6.94
CA ALA A 29 3.92 9.42 -8.36
C ALA A 29 3.55 10.89 -8.60
N ALA A 30 2.64 11.45 -7.80
CA ALA A 30 2.29 12.87 -7.86
C ALA A 30 3.51 13.79 -7.60
N MET A 31 4.36 13.47 -6.62
CA MET A 31 5.62 14.19 -6.37
C MET A 31 6.58 14.16 -7.55
N ALA A 32 6.57 13.07 -8.33
CA ALA A 32 7.37 12.93 -9.55
C ALA A 32 6.74 13.64 -10.77
N GLY A 33 5.64 14.37 -10.60
CA GLY A 33 4.93 15.09 -11.66
C GLY A 33 4.04 14.19 -12.53
N VAL A 34 3.73 12.98 -12.08
CA VAL A 34 2.81 12.07 -12.75
C VAL A 34 1.43 12.24 -12.13
N GLU A 35 0.40 12.45 -12.95
CA GLU A 35 -0.99 12.42 -12.49
C GLU A 35 -1.45 10.96 -12.35
N PRO A 36 -1.66 10.43 -11.13
CA PRO A 36 -2.03 9.03 -10.94
C PRO A 36 -3.48 8.81 -11.40
N SER A 37 -3.72 7.78 -12.21
CA SER A 37 -5.08 7.40 -12.63
C SER A 37 -5.93 6.78 -11.51
N VAL A 38 -5.30 6.43 -10.39
CA VAL A 38 -5.92 5.81 -9.22
C VAL A 38 -5.38 6.43 -7.94
N ARG A 39 -6.19 6.43 -6.89
CA ARG A 39 -5.79 6.81 -5.53
C ARG A 39 -5.66 5.57 -4.66
N ILE A 40 -4.64 5.55 -3.81
CA ILE A 40 -4.50 4.53 -2.78
C ILE A 40 -5.18 5.02 -1.51
N VAL A 41 -6.19 4.27 -1.05
CA VAL A 41 -6.89 4.53 0.21
C VAL A 41 -6.42 3.50 1.24
N PRO A 42 -5.60 3.88 2.23
CA PRO A 42 -5.09 2.94 3.21
C PRO A 42 -6.17 2.58 4.22
N PHE A 43 -6.41 1.28 4.38
CA PHE A 43 -7.24 0.74 5.44
C PHE A 43 -6.39 -0.11 6.38
N ARG A 44 -6.59 0.07 7.69
CA ARG A 44 -6.02 -0.81 8.70
C ARG A 44 -7.01 -1.94 8.97
N GLY A 45 -6.60 -3.17 8.69
CA GLY A 45 -7.29 -4.37 9.15
C GLY A 45 -6.60 -4.95 10.38
N GLU A 46 -7.35 -5.72 11.15
CA GLU A 46 -6.81 -6.59 12.20
C GLU A 46 -7.19 -8.03 11.85
N TYR A 47 -6.27 -8.95 12.11
CA TYR A 47 -6.48 -10.38 11.89
C TYR A 47 -6.55 -11.06 13.24
N TYR A 48 -7.47 -12.00 13.37
CA TYR A 48 -7.62 -12.83 14.55
C TYR A 48 -7.68 -14.29 14.13
N ASP A 49 -7.06 -15.14 14.93
CA ASP A 49 -7.19 -16.59 14.80
C ASP A 49 -8.41 -17.08 15.58
N VAL A 50 -9.13 -18.05 15.01
CA VAL A 50 -10.23 -18.73 15.71
C VAL A 50 -9.62 -19.79 16.63
N GLY A 51 -9.81 -19.63 17.94
CA GLY A 51 -9.28 -20.54 18.96
C GLY A 51 -10.26 -21.62 19.43
N GLY A 52 -9.74 -22.57 20.20
CA GLY A 52 -10.53 -23.59 20.90
C GLY A 52 -11.16 -24.64 19.99
N ASP A 53 -12.20 -25.32 20.50
CA ASP A 53 -12.85 -26.45 19.83
C ASP A 53 -13.46 -26.09 18.47
N SER A 54 -13.79 -24.80 18.26
CA SER A 54 -14.38 -24.29 17.02
C SER A 54 -13.37 -23.98 15.92
N ALA A 55 -12.06 -23.99 16.21
CA ALA A 55 -11.02 -23.69 15.21
C ALA A 55 -11.11 -24.63 14.00
N SER A 56 -11.43 -25.90 14.23
CA SER A 56 -11.59 -26.91 13.18
C SER A 56 -12.80 -26.69 12.26
N LEU A 57 -13.75 -25.83 12.65
CA LEU A 57 -14.93 -25.51 11.85
C LEU A 57 -14.66 -24.45 10.79
N VAL A 58 -13.52 -23.75 10.86
CA VAL A 58 -13.18 -22.62 9.99
C VAL A 58 -11.95 -22.98 9.15
N ALA A 59 -12.16 -23.20 7.85
CA ALA A 59 -11.09 -23.53 6.90
C ALA A 59 -10.62 -22.35 6.03
N GLY A 60 -11.16 -21.14 6.24
CA GLY A 60 -10.87 -19.96 5.44
C GLY A 60 -11.04 -18.64 6.19
N SER A 61 -10.60 -17.54 5.58
CA SER A 61 -10.71 -16.20 6.17
C SER A 61 -12.18 -15.79 6.33
N ILE A 62 -12.53 -15.31 7.52
CA ILE A 62 -13.82 -14.68 7.79
C ILE A 62 -13.62 -13.18 7.60
N TYR A 63 -14.31 -12.60 6.63
CA TYR A 63 -14.30 -11.17 6.38
C TYR A 63 -15.73 -10.70 6.09
N PRO A 64 -16.10 -9.48 6.49
CA PRO A 64 -17.38 -8.91 6.08
C PRO A 64 -17.41 -8.77 4.55
N VAL A 65 -18.53 -9.12 3.94
CA VAL A 65 -18.77 -8.79 2.53
C VAL A 65 -18.73 -7.27 2.41
N PRO A 66 -17.97 -6.68 1.48
CA PRO A 66 -17.95 -5.24 1.28
C PRO A 66 -19.37 -4.71 1.06
N ASP A 67 -19.79 -3.74 1.88
CA ASP A 67 -21.03 -2.99 1.67
C ASP A 67 -20.79 -1.97 0.55
N PRO A 68 -21.52 -2.03 -0.57
CA PRO A 68 -21.32 -1.12 -1.70
C PRO A 68 -21.94 0.28 -1.50
N ASP A 69 -22.72 0.51 -0.43
CA ASP A 69 -23.40 1.79 -0.15
C ASP A 69 -22.66 2.68 0.87
#